data_AF-A0A0N8GQM9-F1
#
_entry.id   AF-A0A0N8GQM9-F1
#
_cell.length_a   1.000
_cell.length_b   1.000
_cell.length_c   1.000
_cell.angle_alpha   90.00
_cell.angle_beta   90.00
_cell.angle_gamma   90.00
#
_symmetry.space_group_name_H-M   'P 1'
#
loop_
_entity.id
_entity.type
_entity.pdbx_description
1 polymer ?
#
loop_
_entity_poly.entity_id
_entity_poly.type
_entity_poly.pdbx_seq_one_letter_code
_entity_poly.pdbx_strand_id
1 'polypeptide(L)'
;MDTVSNRFPSPLNIQKSMARAYLSANRLEEGVSLLAEIVQNHPEDWESLLILGDLYLAAEEVNVAYHLYQRAEKVQPDHPEILRRLQLVQNEPDSAPNFPADPPTHPATLRRLLNRLTGKPHPVDEPTAQKAAGLLRAVLQSEQPAKTVAEHLDEIEQLLPALIELNLQQARQEGKIELANALEGLRQNVTSLIAPTGAEADPPFSSQVRILLLASANPPTQERAQVIRSALEAGGFQIQVNGEISAANLESIDAVIAINPYTSTSAMVNLALCAGARRPVVLDLTCNVEQIPLKHPYYTTLGLGTLEAARAYNASLWLADVITVTSEAHAMALEGTGRRIEVMPEGWSDQNPMWKKKPLPRPTIHLGWVGSCSDVEDLATIRRIVLRVLREFPQTRLVLIDNPEAYTLFSGLPPERCLYLPATSVEDLPYQLGLVDILLLPHRNIPFNQSLSERLLIHAGVRGIPWVASPLPAYLEWGAGGFIASTAEEWHTYLRQLIVEAEVRRQLGRAGAAQAALRESRHLAVLWKALIGNLLLAPNRTKTSLPATPNPVALGLT
;
A
#
# COMPACT_ATOMS: atom_id res chain seq x y z
N MET A 1 -5.55 50.53 -26.40
CA MET A 1 -4.88 50.51 -25.08
C MET A 1 -6.01 50.50 -24.06
N ASP A 2 -6.33 49.46 -23.31
CA ASP A 2 -5.61 48.23 -22.96
C ASP A 2 -6.62 47.16 -22.55
N THR A 3 -6.51 45.94 -23.09
CA THR A 3 -7.24 44.76 -22.59
C THR A 3 -6.39 43.51 -22.77
N VAL A 4 -5.24 43.43 -22.08
CA VAL A 4 -4.56 42.16 -21.77
C VAL A 4 -3.83 42.32 -20.44
N SER A 5 -4.51 42.11 -19.33
CA SER A 5 -3.83 41.89 -18.04
C SER A 5 -4.74 41.11 -17.09
N ASN A 6 -4.89 39.80 -17.33
CA ASN A 6 -5.12 38.80 -16.27
C ASN A 6 -5.11 37.38 -16.86
N ARG A 7 -3.94 36.76 -17.00
CA ARG A 7 -3.85 35.33 -17.39
C ARG A 7 -2.87 34.51 -16.56
N PHE A 8 -2.29 35.09 -15.51
CA PHE A 8 -1.44 34.37 -14.57
C PHE A 8 -1.99 34.53 -13.15
N PRO A 9 -2.20 33.44 -12.39
CA PRO A 9 -2.59 33.55 -11.00
C PRO A 9 -1.52 34.35 -10.23
N SER A 10 -1.96 35.22 -9.31
CA SER A 10 -1.04 36.00 -8.48
C SER A 10 -0.09 35.07 -7.71
N PRO A 11 1.15 35.50 -7.39
CA PRO A 11 2.10 34.68 -6.63
C PRO A 11 1.51 34.12 -5.33
N LEU A 12 0.69 34.94 -4.64
CA LEU A 12 -0.06 34.52 -3.45
C LEU A 12 -1.09 33.42 -3.75
N ASN A 13 -1.84 33.52 -4.84
CA ASN A 13 -2.80 32.47 -5.23
C ASN A 13 -2.10 31.16 -5.62
N ILE A 14 -0.89 31.23 -6.19
CA ILE A 14 -0.06 30.06 -6.48
C ILE A 14 0.40 29.41 -5.16
N GLN A 15 0.89 30.21 -4.21
CA GLN A 15 1.30 29.72 -2.89
C GLN A 15 0.14 29.08 -2.12
N LYS A 16 -1.05 29.69 -2.13
CA LYS A 16 -2.28 29.10 -1.54
C LYS A 16 -2.69 27.79 -2.21
N SER A 17 -2.62 27.73 -3.54
CA SER A 17 -2.91 26.50 -4.28
C SER A 17 -1.89 25.40 -3.97
N MET A 18 -0.61 25.76 -3.84
CA MET A 18 0.46 24.84 -3.48
C MET A 18 0.31 24.32 -2.05
N ALA A 19 -0.03 25.20 -1.10
CA ALA A 19 -0.34 24.80 0.28
C ALA A 19 -1.50 23.80 0.33
N ARG A 20 -2.60 24.08 -0.37
CA ARG A 20 -3.73 23.16 -0.48
C ARG A 20 -3.34 21.83 -1.13
N ALA A 21 -2.52 21.88 -2.18
CA ALA A 21 -2.01 20.68 -2.84
C ALA A 21 -1.14 19.82 -1.90
N TYR A 22 -0.30 20.44 -1.06
CA TYR A 22 0.47 19.73 -0.03
C TYR A 22 -0.44 19.10 1.02
N LEU A 23 -1.45 19.83 1.51
CA LEU A 23 -2.41 19.27 2.46
C LEU A 23 -3.22 18.10 1.86
N SER A 24 -3.69 18.23 0.61
CA SER A 24 -4.41 17.14 -0.07
C SER A 24 -3.54 15.92 -0.36
N ALA A 25 -2.22 16.11 -0.50
CA ALA A 25 -1.25 15.04 -0.68
C ALA A 25 -0.73 14.46 0.65
N ASN A 26 -1.39 14.77 1.78
CA ASN A 26 -1.00 14.38 3.14
C ASN A 26 0.42 14.83 3.56
N ARG A 27 0.98 15.85 2.88
CA ARG A 27 2.26 16.49 3.19
C ARG A 27 2.02 17.65 4.16
N LEU A 28 1.61 17.29 5.38
CA LEU A 28 1.13 18.24 6.39
C LEU A 28 2.20 19.25 6.81
N GLU A 29 3.46 18.83 6.96
CA GLU A 29 4.56 19.70 7.41
C GLU A 29 4.82 20.83 6.42
N GLU A 30 4.92 20.51 5.12
CA GLU A 30 5.13 21.50 4.07
C GLU A 30 3.88 22.38 3.86
N GLY A 31 2.68 21.79 3.93
CA GLY A 31 1.43 22.53 3.80
C GLY A 31 1.19 23.54 4.92
N VAL A 32 1.39 23.13 6.18
CA VAL A 32 1.26 23.97 7.37
C VAL A 32 2.34 25.06 7.40
N SER A 33 3.59 24.71 7.08
CA SER A 33 4.69 25.68 7.08
C SER A 33 4.46 26.78 6.04
N LEU A 34 4.03 26.41 4.83
CA LEU A 34 3.72 27.36 3.77
C LEU A 34 2.49 28.22 4.12
N LEU A 35 1.44 27.64 4.73
CA LEU A 35 0.29 28.43 5.20
C LEU A 35 0.66 29.41 6.30
N ALA A 36 1.50 29.00 7.25
CA ALA A 36 1.96 29.87 8.31
C ALA A 36 2.80 31.03 7.77
N GLU A 37 3.66 30.76 6.79
CA GLU A 37 4.43 31.78 6.06
C GLU A 37 3.49 32.77 5.33
N ILE A 38 2.45 32.27 4.65
CA ILE A 38 1.43 33.11 4.01
C ILE A 38 0.72 33.99 5.04
N VAL A 39 0.28 33.44 6.17
CA VAL A 39 -0.43 34.20 7.23
C VAL A 39 0.49 35.21 7.93
N GLN A 40 1.79 34.96 8.00
CA GLN A 40 2.78 35.92 8.51
C GLN A 40 3.02 37.07 7.52
N ASN A 41 3.17 36.76 6.24
CA ASN A 41 3.50 37.73 5.18
C ASN A 41 2.28 38.51 4.68
N HIS A 42 1.08 37.91 4.76
CA HIS A 42 -0.20 38.47 4.31
C HIS A 42 -1.27 38.30 5.41
N PRO A 43 -1.16 39.04 6.53
CA PRO A 43 -2.08 38.92 7.66
C PRO A 43 -3.54 39.29 7.34
N GLU A 44 -3.78 39.92 6.19
CA GLU A 44 -5.09 40.29 5.64
C GLU A 44 -5.71 39.22 4.71
N ASP A 45 -5.04 38.10 4.43
CA ASP A 45 -5.65 37.04 3.61
C ASP A 45 -6.58 36.17 4.47
N TRP A 46 -7.87 36.54 4.49
CA TRP A 46 -8.91 35.84 5.28
C TRP A 46 -9.03 34.36 4.91
N GLU A 47 -8.72 33.99 3.66
CA GLU A 47 -8.80 32.61 3.16
C GLU A 47 -7.71 31.73 3.80
N SER A 48 -6.46 32.20 3.90
CA SER A 48 -5.38 31.48 4.57
C SER A 48 -5.57 31.43 6.09
N LEU A 49 -6.15 32.49 6.68
CA LEU A 49 -6.57 32.48 8.08
C LEU A 49 -7.63 31.41 8.36
N LEU A 50 -8.61 31.24 7.45
CA LEU A 50 -9.60 30.17 7.57
C LEU A 50 -8.97 28.79 7.44
N ILE A 51 -8.12 28.55 6.43
CA ILE A 51 -7.50 27.23 6.22
C ILE A 51 -6.64 26.85 7.44
N LEU A 52 -5.85 27.78 7.95
CA LEU A 52 -5.04 27.54 9.15
C LEU A 52 -5.94 27.31 10.38
N GLY A 53 -7.05 28.05 10.50
CA GLY A 53 -8.04 27.84 11.55
C GLY A 53 -8.70 26.46 11.48
N ASP A 54 -9.07 25.99 10.29
CA ASP A 54 -9.66 24.67 10.06
C ASP A 54 -8.68 23.55 10.46
N LEU A 55 -7.37 23.74 10.23
CA LEU A 55 -6.33 22.82 10.69
C LEU A 55 -6.19 22.80 12.21
N TYR A 56 -6.25 23.95 12.88
CA TYR A 56 -6.26 24.00 14.35
C TYR A 56 -7.53 23.36 14.94
N LEU A 57 -8.67 23.52 14.28
CA LEU A 57 -9.92 22.88 14.68
C LEU A 57 -9.84 21.36 14.54
N ALA A 58 -9.27 20.87 13.44
CA ALA A 58 -9.02 19.43 13.22
C ALA A 58 -8.04 18.83 14.24
N ALA A 59 -7.18 19.67 14.84
CA ALA A 59 -6.25 19.29 15.91
C ALA A 59 -6.83 19.48 17.33
N GLU A 60 -8.14 19.68 17.45
CA GLU A 60 -8.87 19.93 18.71
C GLU A 60 -8.35 21.19 19.47
N GLU A 61 -7.71 22.12 18.77
CA GLU A 61 -7.26 23.42 19.31
C GLU A 61 -8.30 24.52 19.00
N VAL A 62 -9.50 24.29 19.52
CA VAL A 62 -10.72 25.07 19.28
C VAL A 62 -10.52 26.57 19.55
N ASN A 63 -9.81 26.94 20.63
CA ASN A 63 -9.53 28.34 20.98
C ASN A 63 -8.64 29.05 19.95
N VAL A 64 -7.64 28.35 19.40
CA VAL A 64 -6.73 28.91 18.39
C VAL A 64 -7.47 29.10 17.07
N ALA A 65 -8.29 28.11 16.69
CA ALA A 65 -9.17 28.18 15.53
C ALA A 65 -10.14 29.37 15.64
N TYR A 66 -10.81 29.52 16.79
CA TYR A 66 -11.71 30.65 17.07
C TYR A 66 -11.04 32.00 16.83
N HIS A 67 -9.83 32.19 17.35
CA HIS A 67 -9.10 33.45 17.17
C HIS A 67 -8.68 33.71 15.72
N LEU A 68 -8.31 32.67 14.97
CA LEU A 68 -8.01 32.80 13.54
C LEU A 68 -9.26 33.19 12.75
N TYR A 69 -10.42 32.63 13.09
CA TYR A 69 -11.70 33.00 12.48
C TYR A 69 -12.14 34.41 12.85
N GLN A 70 -11.96 34.85 14.10
CA GLN A 70 -12.23 36.24 14.50
C GLN A 70 -11.32 37.24 13.76
N ARG A 71 -10.07 36.85 13.50
CA ARG A 71 -9.17 37.67 12.68
C ARG A 71 -9.66 37.74 11.23
N ALA A 72 -10.09 36.61 10.67
CA ALA A 72 -10.66 36.58 9.32
C ALA A 72 -11.93 37.45 9.23
N GLU A 73 -12.80 37.43 10.24
CA GLU A 73 -14.03 38.25 10.30
C GLU A 73 -13.72 39.75 10.34
N LYS A 74 -12.69 40.16 11.09
CA LYS A 74 -12.25 41.57 11.11
C LYS A 74 -11.76 42.05 9.75
N VAL A 75 -11.18 41.16 8.94
CA VAL A 75 -10.67 41.49 7.61
C VAL A 75 -11.80 41.48 6.57
N GLN A 76 -12.69 40.49 6.63
CA GLN A 76 -13.84 40.37 5.74
C GLN A 76 -15.14 40.20 6.56
N PRO A 77 -15.76 41.32 7.00
CA PRO A 77 -17.02 41.29 7.72
C PRO A 77 -18.15 40.65 6.88
N ASP A 78 -19.12 40.03 7.56
CA ASP A 78 -20.31 39.42 6.95
C ASP A 78 -20.05 38.31 5.92
N HIS A 79 -18.84 37.76 5.87
CA HIS A 79 -18.54 36.65 4.96
C HIS A 79 -19.23 35.36 5.46
N PRO A 80 -20.11 34.75 4.64
CA PRO A 80 -20.96 33.63 5.09
C PRO A 80 -20.12 32.43 5.54
N GLU A 81 -18.96 32.23 4.94
CA GLU A 81 -18.08 31.12 5.25
C GLU A 81 -17.38 31.30 6.62
N ILE A 82 -16.99 32.52 6.96
CA ILE A 82 -16.32 32.86 8.22
C ILE A 82 -17.32 32.78 9.36
N LEU A 83 -18.52 33.34 9.17
CA LEU A 83 -19.61 33.27 10.14
C LEU A 83 -20.01 31.82 10.45
N ARG A 84 -20.02 30.94 9.45
CA ARG A 84 -20.28 29.50 9.65
C ARG A 84 -19.20 28.83 10.52
N ARG A 85 -17.91 29.12 10.29
CA ARG A 85 -16.81 28.60 11.12
C ARG A 85 -16.86 29.14 12.55
N LEU A 86 -17.20 30.42 12.74
CA LEU A 86 -17.38 31.01 14.07
C LEU A 86 -18.56 30.37 14.83
N GLN A 87 -19.69 30.16 14.15
CA GLN A 87 -20.84 29.48 14.75
C GLN A 87 -20.54 28.02 15.10
N LEU A 88 -19.74 27.32 14.29
CA LEU A 88 -19.29 25.95 14.56
C LEU A 88 -18.53 25.86 15.89
N VAL A 89 -17.59 26.78 16.10
CA VAL A 89 -16.72 26.78 17.29
C VAL A 89 -17.41 27.33 18.55
N GLN A 90 -18.38 28.23 18.41
CA GLN A 90 -19.14 28.78 19.55
C GLN A 90 -20.11 27.81 20.22
N ASN A 91 -20.45 26.69 19.56
CA ASN A 91 -21.38 25.70 20.08
C ASN A 91 -20.70 24.58 20.90
N GLU A 92 -19.36 24.61 21.05
CA GLU A 92 -18.65 23.63 21.86
C GLU A 92 -18.65 24.02 23.36
N PRO A 93 -18.96 23.08 24.26
CA PRO A 93 -18.96 23.33 25.70
C PRO A 93 -17.51 23.36 26.23
N ASP A 94 -17.23 24.32 27.10
CA ASP A 94 -15.92 24.60 27.73
C ASP A 94 -14.82 25.14 26.80
N SER A 95 -14.61 26.46 26.83
CA SER A 95 -13.27 26.97 27.19
C SER A 95 -13.31 28.45 27.61
N ALA A 96 -12.72 28.75 28.76
CA ALA A 96 -12.31 30.11 29.09
C ALA A 96 -11.33 30.63 28.01
N PRO A 97 -11.29 31.95 27.72
CA PRO A 97 -10.38 32.51 26.72
C PRO A 97 -8.96 32.52 27.27
N ASN A 98 -8.26 31.39 27.18
CA ASN A 98 -6.85 31.31 27.51
C ASN A 98 -6.04 31.51 26.23
N PHE A 99 -5.38 32.65 26.12
CA PHE A 99 -4.58 33.02 24.96
C PHE A 99 -3.37 32.06 24.87
N PRO A 100 -3.07 31.45 23.71
CA PRO A 100 -1.82 30.73 23.56
C PRO A 100 -0.66 31.72 23.78
N ALA A 101 0.34 31.34 24.57
CA ALA A 101 1.49 32.19 24.90
C ALA A 101 2.27 32.67 23.65
N ASP A 102 2.22 31.87 22.57
CA ASP A 102 2.88 32.14 21.29
C ASP A 102 1.85 32.28 20.15
N PRO A 103 2.14 33.07 19.09
CA PRO A 103 1.24 33.21 17.96
C PRO A 103 0.98 31.86 17.24
N PRO A 104 -0.18 31.70 16.56
CA PRO A 104 -0.53 30.46 15.84
C PRO A 104 0.46 30.07 14.74
N THR A 105 1.26 31.02 14.25
CA THR A 105 2.29 30.78 13.23
C THR A 105 3.69 30.57 13.83
N HIS A 106 3.82 30.54 15.17
CA HIS A 106 5.10 30.33 15.83
C HIS A 106 5.60 28.89 15.61
N PRO A 107 6.91 28.65 15.36
CA PRO A 107 7.44 27.31 15.09
C PRO A 107 7.08 26.26 16.16
N ALA A 108 7.08 26.63 17.45
CA ALA A 108 6.69 25.73 18.53
C ALA A 108 5.19 25.38 18.51
N THR A 109 4.33 26.32 18.10
CA THR A 109 2.88 26.12 17.98
C THR A 109 2.52 25.33 16.73
N LEU A 110 3.22 25.55 15.61
CA LEU A 110 3.10 24.74 14.39
C LEU A 110 3.58 23.31 14.61
N ARG A 111 4.67 23.11 15.37
CA ARG A 111 5.15 21.77 15.72
C ARG A 111 4.14 20.99 16.56
N ARG A 112 3.47 21.64 17.52
CA ARG A 112 2.38 21.04 18.29
C ARG A 112 1.18 20.69 17.42
N LEU A 113 0.77 21.61 16.55
CA LEU A 113 -0.30 21.39 15.56
C LEU A 113 0.00 20.17 14.69
N LEU A 114 1.19 20.11 14.09
CA LEU A 114 1.61 19.00 13.23
C LEU A 114 1.64 17.66 13.96
N ASN A 115 2.09 17.64 15.21
CA ASN A 115 2.10 16.42 16.03
C ASN A 115 0.68 15.91 16.28
N ARG A 116 -0.28 16.79 16.56
CA ARG A 116 -1.69 16.43 16.77
C ARG A 116 -2.37 15.96 15.49
N LEU A 117 -2.16 16.67 14.38
CA LEU A 117 -2.73 16.30 13.07
C LEU A 117 -2.18 14.97 12.53
N THR A 118 -0.95 14.60 12.89
CA THR A 118 -0.31 13.36 12.41
C THR A 118 -0.50 12.17 13.34
N GLY A 119 -1.18 12.33 14.49
CA GLY A 119 -1.42 11.26 15.45
C GLY A 119 -0.15 10.62 16.04
N LYS A 120 1.00 11.30 15.96
CA LYS A 120 2.28 10.75 16.45
C LYS A 120 2.36 10.88 17.97
N PRO A 121 2.54 9.79 18.74
CA PRO A 121 2.91 9.90 20.15
C PRO A 121 4.31 10.51 20.30
N HIS A 122 4.52 11.12 21.47
CA HIS A 122 5.62 11.99 21.91
C HIS A 122 6.99 11.94 21.19
N PRO A 123 7.69 13.09 21.04
CA PRO A 123 9.15 13.08 20.97
C PRO A 123 9.69 12.46 22.27
N VAL A 124 10.68 11.58 22.13
CA VAL A 124 11.43 10.96 23.22
C VAL A 124 11.64 11.96 24.35
N ASP A 125 11.23 11.58 25.56
CA ASP A 125 11.33 12.40 26.75
C ASP A 125 12.77 12.89 26.96
N GLU A 126 12.93 14.18 27.19
CA GLU A 126 14.22 14.86 27.38
C GLU A 126 15.19 14.14 28.35
N PRO A 127 14.76 13.55 29.48
CA PRO A 127 15.64 12.74 30.33
C PRO A 127 16.13 11.44 29.67
N THR A 128 15.33 10.79 28.83
CA THR A 128 15.70 9.59 28.07
C THR A 128 16.64 9.93 26.91
N ALA A 129 16.41 11.06 26.24
CA ALA A 129 17.34 11.59 25.25
C ALA A 129 18.72 11.92 25.88
N GLN A 130 18.74 12.51 27.08
CA GLN A 130 19.98 12.78 27.81
C GLN A 130 20.72 11.49 28.23
N LYS A 131 19.99 10.46 28.67
CA LYS A 131 20.57 9.14 28.97
C LYS A 131 21.17 8.48 27.73
N ALA A 132 20.44 8.49 26.61
CA ALA A 132 20.89 7.96 25.33
C ALA A 132 22.17 8.65 24.83
N ALA A 133 22.22 9.98 24.90
CA ALA A 133 23.40 10.77 24.55
C ALA A 133 24.60 10.48 25.48
N GLY A 134 24.35 10.30 26.79
CA GLY A 134 25.37 9.93 27.76
C GLY A 134 25.99 8.56 27.48
N LEU A 135 25.16 7.56 27.17
CA LEU A 135 25.60 6.21 26.85
C LEU A 135 26.43 6.15 25.56
N LEU A 136 26.00 6.86 24.50
CA LEU A 136 26.80 7.00 23.27
C LEU A 136 28.19 7.59 23.55
N ARG A 137 28.25 8.63 24.38
CA ARG A 137 29.50 9.28 24.74
C ARG A 137 30.43 8.34 25.51
N ALA A 138 29.88 7.55 26.43
CA ALA A 138 30.62 6.55 27.18
C ALA A 138 31.18 5.44 26.27
N VAL A 139 30.40 4.96 25.30
CA VAL A 139 30.87 3.97 24.31
C VAL A 139 31.97 4.55 23.42
N LEU A 140 31.82 5.80 22.95
CA LEU A 140 32.80 6.47 22.08
C LEU A 140 34.10 6.82 22.80
N GLN A 141 34.07 7.00 24.12
CA GLN A 141 35.24 7.34 24.93
C GLN A 141 35.90 6.12 25.61
N SER A 142 35.30 4.93 25.49
CA SER A 142 35.82 3.69 26.07
C SER A 142 37.01 3.15 25.26
N GLU A 143 38.03 2.65 25.97
CA GLU A 143 39.15 1.93 25.34
C GLU A 143 38.71 0.57 24.75
N GLN A 144 37.54 0.04 25.14
CA GLN A 144 36.97 -1.22 24.64
C GLN A 144 35.46 -1.10 24.30
N PRO A 145 35.10 -0.41 23.20
CA PRO A 145 33.70 -0.08 22.88
C PRO A 145 32.78 -1.29 22.77
N ALA A 146 33.26 -2.40 22.19
CA ALA A 146 32.46 -3.62 22.02
C ALA A 146 32.07 -4.27 23.37
N LYS A 147 32.96 -4.19 24.37
CA LYS A 147 32.68 -4.72 25.71
C LYS A 147 31.70 -3.81 26.46
N THR A 148 31.86 -2.50 26.35
CA THR A 148 30.94 -1.50 26.92
C THR A 148 29.53 -1.62 26.32
N VAL A 149 29.40 -1.88 25.02
CA VAL A 149 28.11 -2.15 24.38
C VAL A 149 27.47 -3.44 24.92
N ALA A 150 28.26 -4.50 25.09
CA ALA A 150 27.76 -5.77 25.61
C ALA A 150 27.29 -5.68 27.07
N GLU A 151 27.93 -4.84 27.89
CA GLU A 151 27.56 -4.62 29.30
C GLU A 151 26.30 -3.75 29.47
N HIS A 152 25.95 -2.93 28.48
CA HIS A 152 24.77 -2.05 28.50
C HIS A 152 23.68 -2.44 27.48
N LEU A 153 23.67 -3.70 27.01
CA LEU A 153 22.79 -4.13 25.92
C LEU A 153 21.30 -3.88 26.22
N ASP A 154 20.86 -4.19 27.44
CA ASP A 154 19.47 -4.02 27.89
C ASP A 154 19.06 -2.53 27.99
N GLU A 155 20.00 -1.66 28.38
CA GLU A 155 19.80 -0.21 28.40
C GLU A 155 19.76 0.37 26.98
N ILE A 156 20.58 -0.16 26.07
CA ILE A 156 20.60 0.24 24.66
C ILE A 156 19.28 -0.12 23.99
N GLU A 157 18.70 -1.29 24.27
CA GLU A 157 17.41 -1.70 23.72
C GLU A 157 16.28 -0.73 24.09
N GLN A 158 16.23 -0.31 25.37
CA GLN A 158 15.24 0.65 25.85
C GLN A 158 15.46 2.07 25.29
N LEU A 159 16.72 2.46 25.05
CA LEU A 159 17.10 3.78 24.55
C LEU A 159 17.20 3.84 23.02
N LEU A 160 17.03 2.73 22.31
CA LEU A 160 17.23 2.64 20.86
C LEU A 160 16.36 3.64 20.05
N PRO A 161 15.07 3.84 20.37
CA PRO A 161 14.26 4.86 19.70
C PRO A 161 14.83 6.27 19.90
N ALA A 162 15.33 6.58 21.10
CA ALA A 162 16.00 7.85 21.42
C ALA A 162 17.29 8.06 20.64
N LEU A 163 18.09 7.01 20.52
CA LEU A 163 19.36 7.04 19.80
C LEU A 163 19.14 7.27 18.29
N ILE A 164 18.13 6.64 17.70
CA ILE A 164 17.80 6.82 16.28
C ILE A 164 17.29 8.24 16.02
N GLU A 165 16.40 8.75 16.87
CA GLU A 165 15.84 10.10 16.73
C GLU A 165 16.91 11.20 16.90
N LEU A 166 17.85 11.04 17.85
CA LEU A 166 18.98 11.97 18.02
C LEU A 166 19.88 12.00 16.79
N ASN A 167 20.25 10.83 16.26
CA ASN A 167 21.08 10.73 15.06
C ASN A 167 20.37 11.27 13.82
N LEU A 168 19.04 11.09 13.73
CA LEU A 168 18.22 11.62 12.65
C LEU A 168 18.16 13.15 12.68
N GLN A 169 17.96 13.74 13.86
CA GLN A 169 17.98 15.20 14.02
C GLN A 169 19.34 15.79 13.67
N GLN A 170 20.43 15.14 14.10
CA GLN A 170 21.79 15.56 13.75
C GLN A 170 22.06 15.44 12.25
N ALA A 171 21.68 14.33 11.60
CA ALA A 171 21.85 14.14 10.16
C ALA A 171 21.09 15.20 9.33
N ARG A 172 19.89 15.60 9.78
CA ARG A 172 19.10 16.68 9.17
C ARG A 172 19.76 18.05 9.36
N GLN A 173 20.27 18.36 10.55
CA GLN A 173 20.99 19.61 10.82
C GLN A 173 22.29 19.72 10.02
N GLU A 174 22.97 18.60 9.80
CA GLU A 174 24.20 18.52 9.01
C GLU A 174 23.95 18.42 7.49
N GLY A 175 22.70 18.42 7.03
CA GLY A 175 22.34 18.34 5.61
C GLY A 175 22.64 16.97 4.95
N LYS A 176 22.81 15.91 5.73
CA LYS A 176 23.10 14.54 5.24
C LYS A 176 21.81 13.81 4.88
N ILE A 177 21.25 14.14 3.72
CA ILE A 177 19.92 13.69 3.27
C ILE A 177 19.82 12.16 3.18
N GLU A 178 20.82 11.47 2.62
CA GLU A 178 20.80 9.99 2.48
C GLU A 178 20.83 9.28 3.83
N LEU A 179 21.62 9.78 4.77
CA LEU A 179 21.70 9.25 6.13
C LEU A 179 20.41 9.49 6.90
N ALA A 180 19.82 10.68 6.75
CA ALA A 180 18.52 11.00 7.35
C ALA A 180 17.43 10.06 6.82
N ASN A 181 17.39 9.79 5.51
CA ASN A 181 16.43 8.85 4.92
C ASN A 181 16.64 7.41 5.39
N ALA A 182 17.89 6.96 5.50
CA ALA A 182 18.21 5.64 6.03
C ALA A 182 17.81 5.49 7.51
N LEU A 183 18.05 6.52 8.33
CA LEU A 183 17.64 6.57 9.74
C LEU A 183 16.12 6.66 9.89
N GLU A 184 15.42 7.34 8.98
CA GLU A 184 13.95 7.39 8.94
C GLU A 184 13.36 6.01 8.67
N GLY A 185 13.90 5.29 7.67
CA GLY A 185 13.50 3.92 7.36
C GLY A 185 13.81 2.94 8.48
N LEU A 186 14.97 3.08 9.13
CA LEU A 186 15.31 2.30 10.33
C LEU A 186 14.34 2.62 11.48
N ARG A 187 13.99 3.89 11.70
CA ARG A 187 13.01 4.30 12.72
C ARG A 187 11.65 3.67 12.45
N GLN A 188 11.18 3.65 11.21
CA GLN A 188 9.91 2.99 10.84
C GLN A 188 9.98 1.48 11.15
N ASN A 189 11.06 0.81 10.78
CA ASN A 189 11.25 -0.61 11.06
C ASN A 189 11.31 -0.91 12.57
N VAL A 190 12.05 -0.10 13.33
CA VAL A 190 12.21 -0.25 14.78
C VAL A 190 10.93 0.11 15.52
N THR A 191 10.16 1.10 15.05
CA THR A 191 8.83 1.43 15.61
C THR A 191 7.83 0.30 15.35
N SER A 192 7.91 -0.37 14.20
CA SER A 192 7.12 -1.57 13.92
C SER A 192 7.54 -2.79 14.75
N LEU A 193 8.78 -2.84 15.24
CA LEU A 193 9.31 -3.89 16.12
C LEU A 193 9.08 -3.61 17.61
N ILE A 194 9.04 -2.34 18.02
CA ILE A 194 8.91 -1.84 19.40
C ILE A 194 7.48 -1.35 19.71
N ALA A 195 6.58 -1.34 18.71
CA ALA A 195 5.15 -1.18 18.98
C ALA A 195 4.81 -2.12 20.13
N PRO A 196 4.29 -1.59 21.26
CA PRO A 196 4.07 -2.43 22.41
C PRO A 196 3.18 -3.57 21.95
N THR A 197 3.61 -4.79 22.25
CA THR A 197 2.74 -5.91 22.58
C THR A 197 1.94 -5.51 23.83
N GLY A 198 1.23 -4.40 23.74
CA GLY A 198 0.24 -3.95 24.68
C GLY A 198 -0.85 -4.99 24.56
N ALA A 199 -0.95 -5.78 25.63
CA ALA A 199 -2.00 -6.76 25.89
C ALA A 199 -3.09 -6.70 24.83
N GLU A 200 -3.09 -7.71 23.96
CA GLU A 200 -4.26 -8.06 23.16
C GLU A 200 -5.42 -8.15 24.16
N ALA A 201 -6.18 -7.06 24.30
CA ALA A 201 -7.59 -7.20 24.51
C ALA A 201 -8.04 -7.86 23.21
N ASP A 202 -8.03 -9.19 23.21
CA ASP A 202 -8.75 -9.97 22.23
C ASP A 202 -10.09 -9.24 22.07
N PRO A 203 -10.40 -8.70 20.87
CA PRO A 203 -11.73 -8.18 20.68
C PRO A 203 -12.69 -9.32 21.03
N PRO A 204 -13.84 -9.03 21.67
CA PRO A 204 -14.69 -10.05 22.29
C PRO A 204 -15.44 -10.84 21.22
N PHE A 205 -14.73 -11.46 20.29
CA PHE A 205 -15.29 -12.38 19.34
C PHE A 205 -15.21 -13.76 19.98
N SER A 206 -16.37 -14.23 20.42
CA SER A 206 -16.64 -15.66 20.53
C SER A 206 -16.05 -16.37 19.30
N SER A 207 -15.40 -17.51 19.51
CA SER A 207 -14.76 -18.38 18.51
C SER A 207 -15.76 -19.02 17.52
N GLN A 208 -16.79 -18.29 17.10
CA GLN A 208 -17.93 -18.74 16.33
C GLN A 208 -18.32 -17.79 15.18
N VAL A 209 -17.53 -16.75 14.87
CA VAL A 209 -17.83 -15.87 13.73
C VAL A 209 -17.70 -16.65 12.42
N ARG A 210 -18.79 -16.73 11.66
CA ARG A 210 -18.88 -17.46 10.39
C ARG A 210 -18.80 -16.52 9.20
N ILE A 211 -17.81 -16.74 8.35
CA ILE A 211 -17.55 -15.93 7.16
C ILE A 211 -17.89 -16.76 5.93
N LEU A 212 -18.68 -16.17 5.03
CA LEU A 212 -18.87 -16.69 3.69
C LEU A 212 -17.80 -16.10 2.75
N LEU A 213 -16.95 -16.97 2.19
CA LEU A 213 -15.98 -16.60 1.17
C LEU A 213 -16.53 -16.93 -0.22
N LEU A 214 -16.76 -15.91 -1.03
CA LEU A 214 -17.22 -16.02 -2.41
C LEU A 214 -16.05 -15.78 -3.36
N ALA A 215 -15.69 -16.80 -4.13
CA ALA A 215 -14.58 -16.75 -5.07
C ALA A 215 -14.91 -17.56 -6.32
N SER A 216 -14.67 -16.99 -7.50
CA SER A 216 -14.84 -17.70 -8.77
C SER A 216 -13.65 -18.63 -9.04
N ALA A 217 -13.82 -19.56 -9.99
CA ALA A 217 -12.81 -20.56 -10.33
C ALA A 217 -11.64 -20.02 -11.17
N ASN A 218 -11.53 -18.70 -11.36
CA ASN A 218 -10.44 -18.16 -12.14
C ASN A 218 -9.11 -18.21 -11.33
N PRO A 219 -7.95 -18.44 -11.97
CA PRO A 219 -6.67 -18.64 -11.28
C PRO A 219 -6.27 -17.55 -10.27
N PRO A 220 -6.26 -16.24 -10.62
CA PRO A 220 -5.83 -15.20 -9.68
C PRO A 220 -6.77 -15.07 -8.48
N THR A 221 -8.09 -15.21 -8.69
CA THR A 221 -9.07 -15.23 -7.59
C THR A 221 -8.89 -16.46 -6.70
N GLN A 222 -8.61 -17.63 -7.26
CA GLN A 222 -8.40 -18.86 -6.47
C GLN A 222 -7.19 -18.76 -5.55
N GLU A 223 -6.06 -18.25 -6.04
CA GLU A 223 -4.84 -18.06 -5.25
C GLU A 223 -5.10 -17.15 -4.05
N ARG A 224 -5.70 -15.97 -4.33
CA ARG A 224 -6.02 -15.00 -3.28
C ARG A 224 -7.05 -15.55 -2.29
N ALA A 225 -8.04 -16.31 -2.77
CA ALA A 225 -9.01 -16.99 -1.90
C ALA A 225 -8.35 -18.00 -0.96
N GLN A 226 -7.36 -18.78 -1.44
CA GLN A 226 -6.62 -19.72 -0.60
C GLN A 226 -5.85 -18.99 0.50
N VAL A 227 -5.14 -17.91 0.17
CA VAL A 227 -4.36 -17.13 1.15
C VAL A 227 -5.28 -16.46 2.18
N ILE A 228 -6.36 -15.82 1.73
CA ILE A 228 -7.35 -15.20 2.62
C ILE A 228 -8.00 -16.25 3.53
N ARG A 229 -8.39 -17.40 2.97
CA ARG A 229 -8.93 -18.50 3.77
C ARG A 229 -7.95 -18.96 4.85
N SER A 230 -6.69 -19.23 4.50
CA SER A 230 -5.68 -19.63 5.49
C SER A 230 -5.49 -18.58 6.58
N ALA A 231 -5.47 -17.29 6.21
CA ALA A 231 -5.35 -16.19 7.17
C ALA A 231 -6.56 -16.12 8.12
N LEU A 232 -7.78 -16.26 7.61
CA LEU A 232 -8.99 -16.23 8.43
C LEU A 232 -9.11 -17.46 9.33
N GLU A 233 -8.78 -18.66 8.84
CA GLU A 233 -8.74 -19.87 9.65
C GLU A 233 -7.70 -19.73 10.78
N ALA A 234 -6.52 -19.16 10.50
CA ALA A 234 -5.52 -18.85 11.52
C ALA A 234 -6.00 -17.78 12.52
N GLY A 235 -6.88 -16.87 12.09
CA GLY A 235 -7.56 -15.89 12.94
C GLY A 235 -8.72 -16.46 13.78
N GLY A 236 -9.03 -17.76 13.65
CA GLY A 236 -10.08 -18.44 14.42
C GLY A 236 -11.49 -18.35 13.84
N PHE A 237 -11.65 -17.88 12.60
CA PHE A 237 -12.94 -17.75 11.92
C PHE A 237 -13.40 -19.08 11.30
N GLN A 238 -14.72 -19.32 11.28
CA GLN A 238 -15.30 -20.46 10.54
C GLN A 238 -15.59 -20.05 9.10
N ILE A 239 -14.94 -20.69 8.13
CA ILE A 239 -15.05 -20.32 6.72
C ILE A 239 -15.94 -21.28 5.96
N GLN A 240 -16.99 -20.74 5.35
CA GLN A 240 -17.76 -21.42 4.32
C GLN A 240 -17.32 -20.90 2.94
N VAL A 241 -16.87 -21.78 2.06
CA VAL A 241 -16.40 -21.39 0.71
C VAL A 241 -17.46 -21.75 -0.32
N ASN A 242 -18.00 -20.74 -1.00
CA ASN A 242 -19.07 -20.90 -1.99
C ASN A 242 -20.26 -21.73 -1.45
N GLY A 243 -21.29 -21.93 -2.28
CA GLY A 243 -22.44 -22.77 -1.94
C GLY A 243 -23.78 -22.05 -2.03
N GLU A 244 -24.85 -22.84 -2.10
CA GLU A 244 -26.21 -22.31 -2.14
C GLU A 244 -26.59 -21.74 -0.77
N ILE A 245 -27.08 -20.51 -0.77
CA ILE A 245 -27.57 -19.85 0.43
C ILE A 245 -29.06 -20.14 0.56
N SER A 246 -29.43 -20.96 1.53
CA SER A 246 -30.81 -21.08 2.00
C SER A 246 -31.12 -19.99 3.03
N ALA A 247 -32.42 -19.71 3.25
CA ALA A 247 -32.84 -18.73 4.26
C ALA A 247 -32.29 -19.05 5.67
N ALA A 248 -32.26 -20.33 6.05
CA ALA A 248 -31.73 -20.77 7.33
C ALA A 248 -30.19 -20.60 7.44
N ASN A 249 -29.45 -20.84 6.36
CA ASN A 249 -27.99 -20.67 6.37
C ASN A 249 -27.58 -19.19 6.35
N LEU A 250 -28.38 -18.32 5.72
CA LEU A 250 -28.12 -16.89 5.65
C LEU A 250 -28.10 -16.20 7.02
N GLU A 251 -28.95 -16.66 7.95
CA GLU A 251 -28.98 -16.11 9.31
C GLU A 251 -27.71 -16.41 10.11
N SER A 252 -27.06 -17.54 9.80
CA SER A 252 -25.84 -18.00 10.46
C SER A 252 -24.56 -17.35 9.93
N ILE A 253 -24.64 -16.57 8.85
CA ILE A 253 -23.48 -15.89 8.26
C ILE A 253 -23.32 -14.52 8.93
N ASP A 254 -22.14 -14.28 9.50
CA ASP A 254 -21.84 -13.02 10.20
C ASP A 254 -21.25 -11.97 9.28
N ALA A 255 -20.47 -12.37 8.27
CA ALA A 255 -19.86 -11.50 7.26
C ALA A 255 -19.60 -12.24 5.94
N VAL A 256 -19.45 -11.48 4.86
CA VAL A 256 -19.11 -11.98 3.53
C VAL A 256 -17.85 -11.32 3.01
N ILE A 257 -16.92 -12.13 2.50
CA ILE A 257 -15.78 -11.67 1.71
C ILE A 257 -15.96 -12.19 0.29
N ALA A 258 -16.00 -11.29 -0.68
CA ALA A 258 -16.26 -11.62 -2.07
C ALA A 258 -15.11 -11.15 -2.95
N ILE A 259 -14.40 -12.08 -3.57
CA ILE A 259 -13.21 -11.81 -4.40
C ILE A 259 -13.63 -11.82 -5.87
N ASN A 260 -13.52 -10.66 -6.54
CA ASN A 260 -13.97 -10.45 -7.92
C ASN A 260 -15.34 -11.12 -8.24
N PRO A 261 -16.38 -10.96 -7.40
CA PRO A 261 -17.62 -11.74 -7.50
C PRO A 261 -18.37 -11.52 -8.82
N TYR A 262 -18.17 -10.37 -9.47
CA TYR A 262 -18.74 -10.03 -10.78
C TYR A 262 -18.36 -10.99 -11.91
N THR A 263 -17.33 -11.82 -11.70
CA THR A 263 -16.90 -12.86 -12.65
C THR A 263 -17.75 -14.15 -12.56
N SER A 264 -18.70 -14.22 -11.62
CA SER A 264 -19.58 -15.38 -11.44
C SER A 264 -21.00 -14.95 -11.07
N THR A 265 -21.98 -15.41 -11.86
CA THR A 265 -23.40 -15.17 -11.60
C THR A 265 -23.82 -15.68 -10.23
N SER A 266 -23.37 -16.87 -9.82
CA SER A 266 -23.73 -17.44 -8.51
C SER A 266 -23.12 -16.63 -7.36
N ALA A 267 -21.89 -16.14 -7.52
CA ALA A 267 -21.26 -15.27 -6.52
C ALA A 267 -22.01 -13.94 -6.40
N MET A 268 -22.44 -13.33 -7.51
CA MET A 268 -23.24 -12.10 -7.49
C MET A 268 -24.61 -12.28 -6.84
N VAL A 269 -25.29 -13.41 -7.10
CA VAL A 269 -26.57 -13.74 -6.45
C VAL A 269 -26.37 -13.86 -4.93
N ASN A 270 -25.37 -14.61 -4.50
CA ASN A 270 -25.06 -14.78 -3.09
C ASN A 270 -24.66 -13.46 -2.42
N LEU A 271 -23.86 -12.63 -3.09
CA LEU A 271 -23.49 -11.30 -2.63
C LEU A 271 -24.74 -10.42 -2.39
N ALA A 272 -25.67 -10.41 -3.35
CA ALA A 272 -26.91 -9.65 -3.26
C ALA A 272 -27.82 -10.14 -2.12
N LEU A 273 -27.93 -11.46 -1.93
CA LEU A 273 -28.69 -12.05 -0.82
C LEU A 273 -28.12 -11.62 0.53
N CYS A 274 -26.81 -11.70 0.71
CA CYS A 274 -26.14 -11.30 1.94
C CYS A 274 -26.25 -9.80 2.21
N ALA A 275 -26.04 -8.97 1.19
CA ALA A 275 -26.22 -7.53 1.29
C ALA A 275 -27.67 -7.14 1.63
N GLY A 276 -28.66 -7.84 1.05
CA GLY A 276 -30.09 -7.64 1.32
C GLY A 276 -30.48 -8.02 2.75
N ALA A 277 -29.88 -9.09 3.28
CA ALA A 277 -30.01 -9.50 4.69
C ALA A 277 -29.15 -8.66 5.65
N ARG A 278 -28.54 -7.57 5.17
CA ARG A 278 -27.67 -6.68 5.94
C ARG A 278 -26.55 -7.46 6.64
N ARG A 279 -25.88 -8.38 5.94
CA ARG A 279 -24.58 -8.91 6.36
C ARG A 279 -23.47 -7.98 5.88
N PRO A 280 -22.42 -7.70 6.68
CA PRO A 280 -21.28 -6.91 6.24
C PRO A 280 -20.67 -7.54 5.00
N VAL A 281 -20.41 -6.71 3.99
CA VAL A 281 -19.82 -7.13 2.72
C VAL A 281 -18.45 -6.48 2.54
N VAL A 282 -17.42 -7.33 2.51
CA VAL A 282 -16.09 -6.99 2.01
C VAL A 282 -16.01 -7.40 0.55
N LEU A 283 -15.75 -6.43 -0.33
CA LEU A 283 -15.44 -6.70 -1.74
C LEU A 283 -13.92 -6.64 -1.92
N ASP A 284 -13.31 -7.75 -2.31
CA ASP A 284 -11.87 -7.82 -2.56
C ASP A 284 -11.59 -7.83 -4.08
N LEU A 285 -10.76 -6.87 -4.52
CA LEU A 285 -10.37 -6.70 -5.91
C LEU A 285 -8.88 -6.98 -6.09
N THR A 286 -8.56 -8.00 -6.90
CA THR A 286 -7.16 -8.46 -7.09
C THR A 286 -6.31 -7.50 -7.91
N CYS A 287 -6.91 -6.68 -8.78
CA CYS A 287 -6.23 -5.73 -9.66
C CYS A 287 -7.20 -4.64 -10.15
N ASN A 288 -6.67 -3.58 -10.76
CA ASN A 288 -7.50 -2.52 -11.35
C ASN A 288 -8.12 -2.98 -12.67
N VAL A 289 -9.35 -3.49 -12.59
CA VAL A 289 -10.06 -4.12 -13.71
C VAL A 289 -10.47 -3.14 -14.80
N GLU A 290 -10.60 -1.86 -14.47
CA GLU A 290 -10.93 -0.79 -15.41
C GLU A 290 -9.77 -0.43 -16.34
N GLN A 291 -8.54 -0.76 -15.94
CA GLN A 291 -7.32 -0.43 -16.67
C GLN A 291 -6.73 -1.61 -17.44
N ILE A 292 -7.29 -2.82 -17.35
CA ILE A 292 -6.75 -4.03 -17.99
C ILE A 292 -6.64 -3.83 -19.51
N PRO A 293 -5.44 -3.97 -20.12
CA PRO A 293 -5.30 -3.90 -21.58
C PRO A 293 -6.06 -5.02 -22.29
N LEU A 294 -6.61 -4.74 -23.48
CA LEU A 294 -7.43 -5.71 -24.24
C LEU A 294 -6.72 -7.04 -24.55
N LYS A 295 -5.40 -7.02 -24.73
CA LYS A 295 -4.58 -8.20 -25.02
C LYS A 295 -4.07 -8.92 -23.77
N HIS A 296 -4.24 -8.31 -22.60
CA HIS A 296 -3.74 -8.88 -21.36
C HIS A 296 -4.48 -10.21 -21.07
N PRO A 297 -3.78 -11.27 -20.59
CA PRO A 297 -4.42 -12.55 -20.28
C PRO A 297 -5.64 -12.46 -19.35
N TYR A 298 -5.62 -11.51 -18.42
CA TYR A 298 -6.76 -11.25 -17.52
C TYR A 298 -7.97 -10.60 -18.18
N TYR A 299 -7.85 -9.99 -19.36
CA TYR A 299 -8.99 -9.27 -19.96
C TYR A 299 -10.17 -10.21 -20.23
N THR A 300 -9.90 -11.44 -20.67
CA THR A 300 -10.93 -12.44 -20.96
C THR A 300 -11.65 -12.94 -19.69
N THR A 301 -10.96 -12.96 -18.54
CA THR A 301 -11.49 -13.58 -17.30
C THR A 301 -11.94 -12.57 -16.26
N LEU A 302 -11.35 -11.38 -16.22
CA LEU A 302 -11.59 -10.31 -15.26
C LEU A 302 -12.05 -9.00 -15.91
N GLY A 303 -11.84 -8.83 -17.21
CA GLY A 303 -12.09 -7.57 -17.92
C GLY A 303 -13.57 -7.23 -18.06
N LEU A 304 -13.84 -5.95 -18.27
CA LEU A 304 -15.19 -5.37 -18.37
C LEU A 304 -15.69 -5.27 -19.82
N GLY A 305 -15.25 -6.18 -20.69
CA GLY A 305 -15.51 -6.13 -22.13
C GLY A 305 -16.97 -6.38 -22.54
N THR A 306 -17.83 -6.81 -21.61
CA THR A 306 -19.27 -6.99 -21.83
C THR A 306 -20.07 -6.05 -20.92
N LEU A 307 -21.24 -5.62 -21.39
CA LEU A 307 -22.15 -4.80 -20.59
C LEU A 307 -22.61 -5.52 -19.31
N GLU A 308 -22.74 -6.84 -19.38
CA GLU A 308 -23.09 -7.69 -18.24
C GLU A 308 -21.99 -7.67 -17.17
N ALA A 309 -20.73 -7.87 -17.56
CA ALA A 309 -19.58 -7.81 -16.65
C ALA A 309 -19.42 -6.41 -16.04
N ALA A 310 -19.54 -5.35 -16.84
CA ALA A 310 -19.48 -3.97 -16.36
C ALA A 310 -20.61 -3.65 -15.36
N ARG A 311 -21.84 -4.12 -15.62
CA ARG A 311 -22.97 -3.95 -14.69
C ARG A 311 -22.77 -4.74 -13.41
N ALA A 312 -22.29 -5.99 -13.50
CA ALA A 312 -22.02 -6.84 -12.34
C ALA A 312 -20.89 -6.26 -11.47
N TYR A 313 -19.83 -5.73 -12.10
CA TYR A 313 -18.73 -5.06 -11.40
C TYR A 313 -19.24 -3.84 -10.63
N ASN A 314 -19.96 -2.93 -11.30
CA ASN A 314 -20.57 -1.78 -10.65
C ASN A 314 -21.51 -2.20 -9.51
N ALA A 315 -22.37 -3.20 -9.73
CA ALA A 315 -23.25 -3.72 -8.69
C ALA A 315 -22.45 -4.24 -7.49
N SER A 316 -21.32 -4.92 -7.70
CA SER A 316 -20.47 -5.39 -6.60
C SER A 316 -19.90 -4.24 -5.77
N LEU A 317 -19.41 -3.17 -6.41
CA LEU A 317 -18.96 -1.95 -5.74
C LEU A 317 -20.10 -1.31 -4.92
N TRP A 318 -21.32 -1.31 -5.47
CA TRP A 318 -22.49 -0.75 -4.80
C TRP A 318 -22.91 -1.52 -3.54
N LEU A 319 -22.82 -2.84 -3.59
CA LEU A 319 -23.22 -3.74 -2.51
C LEU A 319 -22.21 -3.81 -1.37
N ALA A 320 -20.94 -3.46 -1.63
CA ALA A 320 -19.85 -3.49 -0.67
C ALA A 320 -20.00 -2.42 0.43
N ASP A 321 -19.71 -2.83 1.67
CA ASP A 321 -19.55 -1.91 2.80
C ASP A 321 -18.10 -1.42 2.91
N VAL A 322 -17.14 -2.29 2.55
CA VAL A 322 -15.71 -1.94 2.39
C VAL A 322 -15.15 -2.64 1.15
N ILE A 323 -14.24 -1.96 0.48
CA ILE A 323 -13.51 -2.49 -0.67
C ILE A 323 -12.06 -2.73 -0.25
N THR A 324 -11.55 -3.94 -0.41
CA THR A 324 -10.14 -4.25 -0.21
C THR A 324 -9.42 -4.37 -1.55
N VAL A 325 -8.22 -3.81 -1.62
CA VAL A 325 -7.35 -3.87 -2.81
C VAL A 325 -5.94 -4.29 -2.44
N THR A 326 -5.14 -4.67 -3.43
CA THR A 326 -3.83 -5.30 -3.23
C THR A 326 -2.65 -4.34 -3.24
N SER A 327 -2.85 -3.08 -3.62
CA SER A 327 -1.79 -2.06 -3.71
C SER A 327 -2.33 -0.66 -3.42
N GLU A 328 -1.47 0.22 -2.94
CA GLU A 328 -1.80 1.65 -2.71
C GLU A 328 -2.20 2.34 -4.02
N ALA A 329 -1.49 2.06 -5.12
CA ALA A 329 -1.82 2.63 -6.42
C ALA A 329 -3.22 2.22 -6.92
N HIS A 330 -3.69 1.02 -6.59
CA HIS A 330 -5.07 0.61 -6.87
C HIS A 330 -6.06 1.30 -5.93
N ALA A 331 -5.72 1.49 -4.65
CA ALA A 331 -6.57 2.22 -3.71
C ALA A 331 -6.81 3.66 -4.18
N MET A 332 -5.73 4.37 -4.55
CA MET A 332 -5.79 5.73 -5.08
C MET A 332 -6.67 5.84 -6.32
N ALA A 333 -6.66 4.84 -7.20
CA ALA A 333 -7.51 4.81 -8.38
C ALA A 333 -9.02 4.72 -8.05
N LEU A 334 -9.37 4.21 -6.86
CA LEU A 334 -10.75 4.05 -6.40
C LEU A 334 -11.21 5.12 -5.41
N GLU A 335 -10.33 6.00 -4.89
CA GLU A 335 -10.69 7.03 -3.90
C GLU A 335 -11.87 7.91 -4.34
N GLY A 336 -11.99 8.20 -5.63
CA GLY A 336 -13.09 8.98 -6.21
C GLY A 336 -14.47 8.32 -6.14
N THR A 337 -14.57 7.05 -5.74
CA THR A 337 -15.84 6.31 -5.63
C THR A 337 -16.64 6.66 -4.37
N GLY A 338 -16.04 7.35 -3.40
CA GLY A 338 -16.67 7.68 -2.11
C GLY A 338 -16.94 6.46 -1.22
N ARG A 339 -16.28 5.32 -1.51
CA ARG A 339 -16.36 4.08 -0.73
C ARG A 339 -15.18 3.99 0.24
N ARG A 340 -15.38 3.28 1.35
CA ARG A 340 -14.28 2.92 2.24
C ARG A 340 -13.40 1.91 1.53
N ILE A 341 -12.15 2.28 1.30
CA ILE A 341 -11.14 1.46 0.63
C ILE A 341 -10.03 1.17 1.63
N GLU A 342 -9.60 -0.08 1.68
CA GLU A 342 -8.48 -0.51 2.51
C GLU A 342 -7.50 -1.34 1.69
N VAL A 343 -6.21 -1.12 1.90
CA VAL A 343 -5.17 -1.93 1.27
C VAL A 343 -4.99 -3.19 2.09
N MET A 344 -5.36 -4.32 1.51
CA MET A 344 -5.11 -5.65 2.05
C MET A 344 -4.04 -6.32 1.20
N PRO A 345 -2.79 -6.35 1.66
CA PRO A 345 -1.68 -6.64 0.79
C PRO A 345 -1.64 -8.15 0.44
N GLU A 346 -0.90 -8.49 -0.61
CA GLU A 346 -0.74 -9.89 -1.02
C GLU A 346 0.06 -10.70 0.01
N GLY A 347 -0.12 -12.02 -0.04
CA GLY A 347 0.65 -12.96 0.77
C GLY A 347 0.72 -14.34 0.18
N TRP A 348 1.18 -15.28 0.99
CA TRP A 348 1.28 -16.69 0.64
C TRP A 348 0.88 -17.57 1.82
N SER A 349 0.50 -18.81 1.52
CA SER A 349 0.14 -19.81 2.52
C SER A 349 1.11 -20.98 2.47
N ASP A 350 1.58 -21.42 3.64
CA ASP A 350 2.49 -22.56 3.75
C ASP A 350 1.80 -23.92 3.60
N GLN A 351 0.47 -23.91 3.43
CA GLN A 351 -0.36 -25.08 3.18
C GLN A 351 -0.05 -25.73 1.81
N ASN A 352 0.42 -24.96 0.83
CA ASN A 352 0.84 -25.54 -0.45
C ASN A 352 2.23 -26.21 -0.31
N PRO A 353 2.32 -27.57 -0.39
CA PRO A 353 3.58 -28.28 -0.19
C PRO A 353 4.60 -28.01 -1.31
N MET A 354 4.16 -27.51 -2.46
CA MET A 354 5.03 -27.23 -3.61
C MET A 354 6.05 -26.12 -3.32
N TRP A 355 5.78 -25.24 -2.35
CA TRP A 355 6.75 -24.26 -1.84
C TRP A 355 8.00 -24.92 -1.24
N LYS A 356 7.84 -26.08 -0.59
CA LYS A 356 8.91 -26.80 0.13
C LYS A 356 9.66 -27.80 -0.77
N LYS A 357 9.21 -28.00 -2.01
CA LYS A 357 9.80 -28.98 -2.95
C LYS A 357 11.15 -28.49 -3.47
N LYS A 358 12.21 -29.20 -3.07
CA LYS A 358 13.59 -28.91 -3.50
C LYS A 358 13.76 -29.12 -5.00
N PRO A 359 14.34 -28.16 -5.73
CA PRO A 359 14.65 -28.33 -7.13
C PRO A 359 15.81 -29.32 -7.31
N LEU A 360 15.82 -30.03 -8.44
CA LEU A 360 16.93 -30.89 -8.82
C LEU A 360 18.16 -30.04 -9.17
N PRO A 361 19.37 -30.44 -8.74
CA PRO A 361 20.59 -29.76 -9.16
C PRO A 361 20.74 -29.77 -10.68
N ARG A 362 21.16 -28.64 -11.24
CA ARG A 362 21.37 -28.46 -12.68
C ARG A 362 22.65 -27.66 -12.95
N PRO A 363 23.33 -27.91 -14.09
CA PRO A 363 24.53 -27.16 -14.46
C PRO A 363 24.22 -25.79 -15.12
N THR A 364 22.97 -25.55 -15.49
CA THR A 364 22.52 -24.33 -16.19
C THR A 364 21.87 -23.33 -15.26
N ILE A 365 21.92 -22.05 -15.63
CA ILE A 365 21.24 -20.94 -14.94
C ILE A 365 19.99 -20.57 -15.72
N HIS A 366 18.83 -20.66 -15.08
CA HIS A 366 17.53 -20.46 -15.70
C HIS A 366 17.00 -19.04 -15.43
N LEU A 367 16.81 -18.27 -16.50
CA LEU A 367 16.13 -16.98 -16.49
C LEU A 367 14.64 -17.23 -16.69
N GLY A 368 13.80 -16.92 -15.72
CA GLY A 368 12.38 -17.25 -15.71
C GLY A 368 11.49 -16.05 -15.96
N TRP A 369 10.39 -16.24 -16.67
CA TRP A 369 9.31 -15.26 -16.78
C TRP A 369 7.95 -15.96 -16.67
N VAL A 370 7.00 -15.33 -15.97
CA VAL A 370 5.67 -15.88 -15.71
C VAL A 370 4.62 -15.08 -16.49
N GLY A 371 4.03 -15.72 -17.48
CA GLY A 371 3.08 -15.12 -18.41
C GLY A 371 1.63 -15.17 -17.98
N SER A 372 1.29 -15.96 -16.96
CA SER A 372 -0.10 -16.09 -16.47
C SER A 372 -0.67 -14.79 -15.89
N CYS A 373 0.21 -13.83 -15.56
CA CYS A 373 -0.14 -12.54 -14.97
C CYS A 373 0.61 -11.35 -15.60
N SER A 374 1.18 -11.53 -16.79
CA SER A 374 1.99 -10.52 -17.46
C SER A 374 1.66 -10.46 -18.95
N ASP A 375 1.77 -9.28 -19.57
CA ASP A 375 1.60 -9.13 -21.01
C ASP A 375 2.89 -9.54 -21.75
N VAL A 376 2.77 -10.21 -22.90
CA VAL A 376 3.92 -10.51 -23.76
C VAL A 376 4.61 -9.23 -24.25
N GLU A 377 3.86 -8.14 -24.38
CA GLU A 377 4.40 -6.82 -24.73
C GLU A 377 5.32 -6.26 -23.63
N ASP A 378 5.14 -6.67 -22.37
CA ASP A 378 6.06 -6.35 -21.28
C ASP A 378 7.40 -7.08 -21.48
N LEU A 379 7.35 -8.38 -21.76
CA LEU A 379 8.55 -9.19 -22.05
C LEU A 379 9.30 -8.71 -23.29
N ALA A 380 8.59 -8.20 -24.29
CA ALA A 380 9.17 -7.67 -25.52
C ALA A 380 10.15 -6.51 -25.27
N THR A 381 9.96 -5.72 -24.20
CA THR A 381 10.83 -4.60 -23.84
C THR A 381 12.28 -5.04 -23.57
N ILE A 382 12.46 -6.20 -22.93
CA ILE A 382 13.78 -6.74 -22.58
C ILE A 382 14.27 -7.82 -23.55
N ARG A 383 13.50 -8.16 -24.60
CA ARG A 383 13.81 -9.25 -25.54
C ARG A 383 15.24 -9.19 -26.08
N ARG A 384 15.69 -8.00 -26.53
CA ARG A 384 17.04 -7.82 -27.07
C ARG A 384 18.12 -8.07 -26.03
N ILE A 385 17.88 -7.68 -24.78
CA ILE A 385 18.79 -7.90 -23.67
C ILE A 385 18.85 -9.37 -23.28
N VAL A 386 17.70 -10.04 -23.17
CA VAL A 386 17.65 -11.49 -22.91
C VAL A 386 18.42 -12.26 -23.99
N LEU A 387 18.19 -11.97 -25.28
CA LEU A 387 18.94 -12.61 -26.38
C LEU A 387 20.44 -12.31 -26.35
N ARG A 388 20.84 -11.12 -25.89
CA ARG A 388 22.25 -10.78 -25.69
C ARG A 388 22.86 -11.59 -24.54
N VAL A 389 22.20 -11.63 -23.38
CA VAL A 389 22.63 -12.40 -22.22
C VAL A 389 22.77 -13.89 -22.55
N LEU A 390 21.79 -14.48 -23.24
CA LEU A 390 21.88 -15.89 -23.66
C LEU A 390 23.06 -16.14 -24.62
N ARG A 391 23.45 -15.18 -25.47
CA ARG A 391 24.63 -15.33 -26.33
C ARG A 391 25.94 -15.20 -25.55
N GLU A 392 25.99 -14.28 -24.59
CA GLU A 392 27.18 -14.03 -23.77
C GLU A 392 27.45 -15.14 -22.75
N PHE A 393 26.41 -15.82 -22.27
CA PHE A 393 26.51 -16.85 -21.24
C PHE A 393 25.90 -18.18 -21.73
N PRO A 394 26.71 -19.08 -22.34
CA PRO A 394 26.21 -20.34 -22.91
C PRO A 394 25.52 -21.27 -21.90
N GLN A 395 25.87 -21.16 -20.62
CA GLN A 395 25.27 -21.92 -19.51
C GLN A 395 23.88 -21.45 -19.10
N THR A 396 23.29 -20.47 -19.79
CA THR A 396 21.97 -19.92 -19.43
C THR A 396 20.85 -20.51 -20.29
N ARG A 397 19.67 -20.65 -19.71
CA ARG A 397 18.45 -21.07 -20.40
C ARG A 397 17.30 -20.12 -20.06
N LEU A 398 16.47 -19.80 -21.03
CA LEU A 398 15.22 -19.08 -20.80
C LEU A 398 14.12 -20.07 -20.41
N VAL A 399 13.36 -19.78 -19.38
CA VAL A 399 12.20 -20.55 -18.92
C VAL A 399 10.98 -19.66 -18.99
N LEU A 400 10.03 -20.00 -19.85
CA LEU A 400 8.78 -19.28 -20.03
C LEU A 400 7.67 -20.12 -19.42
N ILE A 401 7.10 -19.59 -18.36
CA ILE A 401 6.02 -20.22 -17.60
C ILE A 401 4.73 -19.61 -18.08
N ASP A 402 3.89 -20.42 -18.70
CA ASP A 402 2.65 -20.00 -19.35
C ASP A 402 2.89 -19.06 -20.56
N ASN A 403 1.80 -18.68 -21.23
CA ASN A 403 1.71 -17.77 -22.37
C ASN A 403 2.51 -18.24 -23.61
N PRO A 404 1.88 -18.93 -24.58
CA PRO A 404 2.57 -19.45 -25.77
C PRO A 404 3.10 -18.34 -26.71
N GLU A 405 2.56 -17.12 -26.63
CA GLU A 405 3.06 -15.98 -27.41
C GLU A 405 4.47 -15.58 -26.95
N ALA A 406 4.77 -15.72 -25.66
CA ALA A 406 6.12 -15.52 -25.13
C ALA A 406 7.10 -16.52 -25.74
N TYR A 407 6.71 -17.79 -25.90
CA TYR A 407 7.58 -18.77 -26.57
C TYR A 407 7.84 -18.39 -28.03
N THR A 408 6.82 -17.90 -28.73
CA THR A 408 6.91 -17.43 -30.11
C THR A 408 7.86 -16.24 -30.26
N LEU A 409 7.87 -15.32 -29.29
CA LEU A 409 8.75 -14.15 -29.23
C LEU A 409 10.26 -14.54 -29.28
N PHE A 410 10.59 -15.74 -28.81
CA PHE A 410 11.94 -16.30 -28.75
C PHE A 410 12.15 -17.50 -29.68
N SER A 411 11.31 -17.69 -30.69
CA SER A 411 11.38 -18.79 -31.68
C SER A 411 12.72 -18.93 -32.42
N GLY A 412 13.55 -17.89 -32.46
CA GLY A 412 14.91 -17.96 -33.01
C GLY A 412 15.96 -18.62 -32.10
N LEU A 413 15.61 -18.95 -30.86
CA LEU A 413 16.49 -19.71 -29.96
C LEU A 413 16.36 -21.21 -30.22
N PRO A 414 17.45 -21.98 -30.10
CA PRO A 414 17.35 -23.43 -30.21
C PRO A 414 16.63 -24.03 -28.98
N PRO A 415 15.96 -25.19 -29.10
CA PRO A 415 15.11 -25.75 -28.04
C PRO A 415 15.81 -26.01 -26.70
N GLU A 416 17.12 -26.28 -26.73
CA GLU A 416 17.94 -26.44 -25.53
C GLU A 416 18.16 -25.12 -24.75
N ARG A 417 17.96 -23.97 -25.39
CA ARG A 417 18.14 -22.62 -24.81
C ARG A 417 16.83 -21.97 -24.37
N CYS A 418 15.68 -22.55 -24.70
CA CYS A 418 14.35 -22.06 -24.30
C CYS A 418 13.48 -23.22 -23.82
N LEU A 419 12.97 -23.15 -22.59
CA LEU A 419 12.02 -24.10 -22.02
C LEU A 419 10.66 -23.42 -21.91
N TYR A 420 9.62 -24.02 -22.47
CA TYR A 420 8.24 -23.60 -22.23
C TYR A 420 7.59 -24.56 -21.25
N LEU A 421 6.95 -24.01 -20.21
CA LEU A 421 6.13 -24.73 -19.26
C LEU A 421 4.67 -24.30 -19.47
N PRO A 422 3.74 -25.20 -19.80
CA PRO A 422 2.36 -24.84 -20.03
C PRO A 422 1.65 -24.37 -18.76
N ALA A 423 0.52 -23.67 -18.93
CA ALA A 423 -0.40 -23.37 -17.83
C ALA A 423 -0.80 -24.65 -17.08
N THR A 424 -0.66 -24.61 -15.76
CA THR A 424 -1.06 -25.68 -14.85
C THR A 424 -2.01 -25.12 -13.80
N SER A 425 -2.37 -25.93 -12.80
CA SER A 425 -3.09 -25.40 -11.64
C SER A 425 -2.28 -24.31 -10.94
N VAL A 426 -2.95 -23.41 -10.24
CA VAL A 426 -2.28 -22.33 -9.48
C VAL A 426 -1.40 -22.90 -8.37
N GLU A 427 -1.72 -24.10 -7.90
CA GLU A 427 -0.97 -24.84 -6.88
C GLU A 427 0.39 -25.33 -7.39
N ASP A 428 0.57 -25.44 -8.72
CA ASP A 428 1.80 -25.90 -9.35
C ASP A 428 2.82 -24.78 -9.63
N LEU A 429 2.39 -23.52 -9.64
CA LEU A 429 3.29 -22.37 -9.89
C LEU A 429 4.52 -22.38 -8.96
N PRO A 430 4.40 -22.66 -7.64
CA PRO A 430 5.57 -22.78 -6.77
C PRO A 430 6.59 -23.80 -7.26
N TYR A 431 6.13 -24.94 -7.80
CA TYR A 431 7.02 -25.97 -8.33
C TYR A 431 7.68 -25.53 -9.64
N GLN A 432 6.93 -24.89 -10.53
CA GLN A 432 7.47 -24.33 -11.78
C GLN A 432 8.51 -23.24 -11.50
N LEU A 433 8.29 -22.38 -10.50
CA LEU A 433 9.28 -21.40 -10.04
C LEU A 433 10.55 -22.07 -9.50
N GLY A 434 10.46 -23.27 -8.94
CA GLY A 434 11.64 -24.07 -8.61
C GLY A 434 12.56 -24.37 -9.80
N LEU A 435 12.06 -24.24 -11.03
CA LEU A 435 12.84 -24.36 -12.26
C LEU A 435 13.46 -23.03 -12.72
N VAL A 436 13.41 -21.97 -11.92
CA VAL A 436 13.96 -20.65 -12.22
C VAL A 436 15.06 -20.31 -11.21
N ASP A 437 16.16 -19.72 -11.69
CA ASP A 437 17.27 -19.24 -10.86
C ASP A 437 17.30 -17.71 -10.75
N ILE A 438 16.76 -17.00 -11.75
CA ILE A 438 16.60 -15.54 -11.76
C ILE A 438 15.24 -15.21 -12.38
N LEU A 439 14.36 -14.51 -11.67
CA LEU A 439 13.03 -14.11 -12.17
C LEU A 439 13.09 -12.76 -12.89
N LEU A 440 12.40 -12.64 -14.03
CA LEU A 440 12.32 -11.43 -14.84
C LEU A 440 10.91 -10.81 -14.72
N LEU A 441 10.83 -9.52 -14.41
CA LEU A 441 9.56 -8.78 -14.26
C LEU A 441 9.56 -7.46 -15.07
N PRO A 442 9.62 -7.52 -16.41
CA PRO A 442 9.85 -6.37 -17.29
C PRO A 442 8.58 -5.56 -17.62
N HIS A 443 7.82 -5.19 -16.60
CA HIS A 443 6.53 -4.49 -16.79
C HIS A 443 6.72 -3.11 -17.43
N ARG A 444 5.87 -2.78 -18.41
CA ARG A 444 5.79 -1.44 -18.99
C ARG A 444 5.18 -0.45 -18.00
N ASN A 445 5.52 0.83 -18.16
CA ASN A 445 4.94 1.91 -17.39
C ASN A 445 3.55 2.32 -17.93
N ILE A 446 2.54 1.51 -17.66
CA ILE A 446 1.13 1.74 -18.04
C ILE A 446 0.23 1.72 -16.80
N PRO A 447 -0.97 2.37 -16.82
CA PRO A 447 -1.84 2.48 -15.64
C PRO A 447 -2.14 1.14 -14.95
N PHE A 448 -2.43 0.08 -15.72
CA PHE A 448 -2.65 -1.25 -15.17
C PHE A 448 -1.45 -1.77 -14.39
N ASN A 449 -0.27 -1.76 -15.01
CA ASN A 449 0.97 -2.24 -14.40
C ASN A 449 1.38 -1.42 -13.17
N GLN A 450 1.14 -0.12 -13.18
CA GLN A 450 1.39 0.75 -12.02
C GLN A 450 0.54 0.37 -10.80
N SER A 451 -0.64 -0.22 -11.03
CA SER A 451 -1.55 -0.69 -9.97
C SER A 451 -1.30 -2.13 -9.51
N LEU A 452 -0.38 -2.86 -10.14
CA LEU A 452 -0.07 -4.25 -9.76
C LEU A 452 0.58 -4.33 -8.37
N SER A 453 0.37 -5.47 -7.73
CA SER A 453 0.99 -5.82 -6.46
C SER A 453 2.32 -6.57 -6.63
N GLU A 454 3.04 -6.72 -5.53
CA GLU A 454 4.31 -7.42 -5.37
C GLU A 454 4.19 -8.97 -5.37
N ARG A 455 3.06 -9.53 -5.82
CA ARG A 455 2.74 -10.97 -5.72
C ARG A 455 3.86 -11.90 -6.21
N LEU A 456 4.41 -11.63 -7.40
CA LEU A 456 5.52 -12.44 -7.93
C LEU A 456 6.84 -12.25 -7.17
N LEU A 457 7.05 -11.11 -6.52
CA LEU A 457 8.21 -10.87 -5.64
C LEU A 457 8.10 -11.70 -4.36
N ILE A 458 6.90 -11.79 -3.78
CA ILE A 458 6.61 -12.69 -2.66
C ILE A 458 6.94 -14.12 -3.05
N HIS A 459 6.43 -14.60 -4.18
CA HIS A 459 6.67 -15.96 -4.67
C HIS A 459 8.15 -16.25 -4.91
N ALA A 460 8.86 -15.30 -5.52
CA ALA A 460 10.31 -15.38 -5.70
C ALA A 460 11.02 -15.47 -4.34
N GLY A 461 10.63 -14.63 -3.38
CA GLY A 461 11.16 -14.63 -2.02
C GLY A 461 10.97 -15.96 -1.29
N VAL A 462 9.75 -16.52 -1.29
CA VAL A 462 9.45 -17.84 -0.68
C VAL A 462 10.36 -18.93 -1.25
N ARG A 463 10.68 -18.85 -2.55
CA ARG A 463 11.55 -19.80 -3.24
C ARG A 463 13.05 -19.44 -3.15
N GLY A 464 13.40 -18.31 -2.57
CA GLY A 464 14.77 -17.80 -2.51
C GLY A 464 15.35 -17.43 -3.89
N ILE A 465 14.51 -17.03 -4.83
CA ILE A 465 14.87 -16.69 -6.21
C ILE A 465 15.12 -15.18 -6.29
N PRO A 466 16.33 -14.73 -6.67
CA PRO A 466 16.56 -13.32 -6.94
C PRO A 466 15.80 -12.87 -8.20
N TRP A 467 15.43 -11.61 -8.27
CA TRP A 467 14.67 -11.06 -9.39
C TRP A 467 15.31 -9.79 -9.97
N VAL A 468 14.98 -9.48 -11.22
CA VAL A 468 15.21 -8.17 -11.85
C VAL A 468 13.87 -7.67 -12.36
N ALA A 469 13.50 -6.44 -12.00
CA ALA A 469 12.18 -5.88 -12.26
C ALA A 469 12.22 -4.44 -12.75
N SER A 470 11.20 -4.05 -13.52
CA SER A 470 10.93 -2.64 -13.85
C SER A 470 10.57 -1.82 -12.60
N PRO A 471 10.74 -0.49 -12.60
CA PRO A 471 10.46 0.37 -11.44
C PRO A 471 8.95 0.63 -11.25
N LEU A 472 8.18 -0.39 -10.85
CA LEU A 472 6.78 -0.22 -10.45
C LEU A 472 6.67 0.20 -8.98
N PRO A 473 5.62 0.95 -8.57
CA PRO A 473 5.45 1.41 -7.18
C PRO A 473 5.58 0.28 -6.14
N ALA A 474 4.81 -0.80 -6.31
CA ALA A 474 4.86 -1.95 -5.39
C ALA A 474 6.24 -2.64 -5.34
N TYR A 475 7.01 -2.60 -6.43
CA TYR A 475 8.33 -3.24 -6.48
C TYR A 475 9.41 -2.37 -5.81
N LEU A 476 9.29 -1.05 -5.96
CA LEU A 476 10.14 -0.08 -5.25
C LEU A 476 9.91 -0.15 -3.75
N GLU A 477 8.64 -0.22 -3.33
CA GLU A 477 8.26 -0.34 -1.91
C GLU A 477 8.69 -1.68 -1.31
N TRP A 478 8.59 -2.78 -2.07
CA TRP A 478 9.01 -4.10 -1.59
C TRP A 478 10.49 -4.15 -1.18
N GLY A 479 11.37 -3.47 -1.93
CA GLY A 479 12.74 -3.13 -1.53
C GLY A 479 13.72 -4.30 -1.30
N ALA A 480 13.32 -5.56 -1.47
CA ALA A 480 14.14 -6.71 -1.10
C ALA A 480 14.11 -7.88 -2.09
N GLY A 481 15.28 -8.50 -2.29
CA GLY A 481 15.43 -9.77 -3.02
C GLY A 481 15.76 -9.65 -4.51
N GLY A 482 16.06 -8.45 -5.00
CA GLY A 482 16.42 -8.27 -6.40
C GLY A 482 16.89 -6.86 -6.75
N PHE A 483 16.96 -6.59 -8.05
CA PHE A 483 17.38 -5.31 -8.61
C PHE A 483 16.26 -4.65 -9.41
N ILE A 484 16.16 -3.33 -9.31
CA ILE A 484 15.28 -2.51 -10.13
C ILE A 484 16.06 -1.97 -11.33
N ALA A 485 15.55 -2.20 -12.53
CA ALA A 485 16.15 -1.80 -13.79
C ALA A 485 15.20 -0.89 -14.59
N SER A 486 15.59 0.36 -14.75
CA SER A 486 14.88 1.39 -15.51
C SER A 486 15.37 1.47 -16.96
N THR A 487 16.59 0.99 -17.25
CA THR A 487 17.20 1.06 -18.59
C THR A 487 17.64 -0.31 -19.10
N ALA A 488 17.78 -0.44 -20.42
CA ALA A 488 18.22 -1.69 -21.05
C ALA A 488 19.64 -2.09 -20.62
N GLU A 489 20.49 -1.10 -20.35
CA GLU A 489 21.85 -1.22 -19.84
C GLU A 489 21.86 -1.75 -18.40
N GLU A 490 20.99 -1.24 -17.54
CA GLU A 490 20.79 -1.75 -16.18
C GLU A 490 20.30 -3.20 -16.19
N TRP A 491 19.31 -3.52 -17.03
CA TRP A 491 18.83 -4.90 -17.22
C TRP A 491 19.99 -5.83 -17.59
N HIS A 492 20.83 -5.45 -18.54
CA HIS A 492 21.99 -6.24 -18.94
C HIS A 492 23.00 -6.41 -17.80
N THR A 493 23.31 -5.30 -17.11
CA THR A 493 24.28 -5.25 -16.01
C THR A 493 23.86 -6.16 -14.85
N TYR A 494 22.63 -6.03 -14.37
CA TYR A 494 22.13 -6.81 -13.25
C TYR A 494 21.97 -8.29 -13.61
N LEU A 495 21.49 -8.62 -14.82
CA LEU A 495 21.43 -10.01 -15.26
C LEU A 495 22.81 -10.64 -15.34
N ARG A 496 23.80 -9.92 -15.89
CA ARG A 496 25.21 -10.37 -15.90
C ARG A 496 25.73 -10.62 -14.49
N GLN A 497 25.52 -9.68 -13.57
CA GLN A 497 25.95 -9.82 -12.18
C GLN A 497 25.33 -11.07 -11.54
N LEU A 498 24.01 -11.22 -11.65
CA LEU A 498 23.31 -12.38 -11.12
C LEU A 498 23.75 -13.70 -11.78
N ILE A 499 24.15 -13.71 -13.05
CA ILE A 499 24.64 -14.94 -13.71
C ILE A 499 26.03 -15.33 -13.20
N VAL A 500 26.94 -14.35 -13.10
CA VAL A 500 28.36 -14.59 -12.74
C VAL A 500 28.52 -14.83 -11.24
N GLU A 501 27.81 -14.08 -10.41
CA GLU A 501 28.05 -14.03 -8.97
C GLU A 501 27.01 -14.85 -8.20
N ALA A 502 27.34 -16.13 -7.96
CA ALA A 502 26.45 -17.03 -7.24
C ALA A 502 26.16 -16.59 -5.79
N GLU A 503 27.10 -15.88 -5.13
CA GLU A 503 26.87 -15.41 -3.77
C GLU A 503 25.86 -14.25 -3.73
N VAL A 504 25.91 -13.32 -4.69
CA VAL A 504 24.91 -12.25 -4.83
C VAL A 504 23.50 -12.85 -5.00
N ARG A 505 23.36 -13.89 -5.83
CA ARG A 505 22.08 -14.62 -5.95
C ARG A 505 21.59 -15.16 -4.61
N ARG A 506 22.47 -15.79 -3.82
CA ARG A 506 22.11 -16.36 -2.51
C ARG A 506 21.76 -15.26 -1.50
N GLN A 507 22.51 -14.17 -1.49
CA GLN A 507 22.27 -13.04 -0.58
C GLN A 507 20.90 -12.41 -0.86
N LEU A 508 20.62 -12.11 -2.13
CA LEU A 508 19.32 -11.57 -2.55
C LEU A 508 18.19 -12.58 -2.30
N GLY A 509 18.40 -13.86 -2.61
CA GLY A 509 17.44 -14.92 -2.30
C GLY A 509 17.09 -14.97 -0.80
N ARG A 510 18.08 -14.86 0.10
CA ARG A 510 17.85 -14.79 1.56
C ARG A 510 17.10 -13.51 1.97
N ALA A 511 17.46 -12.36 1.40
CA ALA A 511 16.78 -11.10 1.68
C ALA A 511 15.31 -11.13 1.23
N GLY A 512 15.04 -11.65 0.03
CA GLY A 512 13.69 -11.86 -0.48
C GLY A 512 12.89 -12.85 0.37
N ALA A 513 13.52 -13.93 0.84
CA ALA A 513 12.87 -14.90 1.73
C ALA A 513 12.50 -14.29 3.10
N ALA A 514 13.37 -13.47 3.68
CA ALA A 514 13.09 -12.75 4.92
C ALA A 514 11.88 -11.80 4.75
N GLN A 515 11.83 -11.05 3.65
CA GLN A 515 10.71 -10.15 3.36
C GLN A 515 9.40 -10.93 3.09
N ALA A 516 9.46 -12.02 2.32
CA ALA A 516 8.30 -12.86 2.05
C ALA A 516 7.74 -13.54 3.31
N ALA A 517 8.57 -13.87 4.30
CA ALA A 517 8.11 -14.45 5.56
C ALA A 517 7.14 -13.52 6.32
N LEU A 518 7.29 -12.21 6.19
CA LEU A 518 6.39 -11.20 6.77
C LEU A 518 5.00 -11.19 6.12
N ARG A 519 4.85 -11.81 4.95
CA ARG A 519 3.60 -11.92 4.19
C ARG A 519 3.01 -13.33 4.16
N GLU A 520 3.43 -14.18 5.09
CA GLU A 520 2.77 -15.47 5.30
C GLU A 520 1.37 -15.25 5.91
N SER A 521 0.41 -16.11 5.55
CA SER A 521 -1.00 -16.00 5.91
C SER A 521 -1.29 -15.79 7.40
N ARG A 522 -0.45 -16.32 8.31
CA ARG A 522 -0.58 -16.08 9.76
C ARG A 522 -0.42 -14.60 10.14
N HIS A 523 0.41 -13.85 9.42
CA HIS A 523 0.63 -12.42 9.68
C HIS A 523 -0.53 -11.60 9.09
N LEU A 524 -1.07 -12.04 7.95
CA LEU A 524 -2.26 -11.44 7.36
C LEU A 524 -3.52 -11.68 8.22
N ALA A 525 -3.56 -12.73 9.03
CA ALA A 525 -4.66 -13.03 9.95
C ALA A 525 -4.99 -11.83 10.86
N VAL A 526 -3.96 -11.10 11.32
CA VAL A 526 -4.11 -9.91 12.18
C VAL A 526 -4.86 -8.81 11.44
N LEU A 527 -4.48 -8.52 10.20
CA LEU A 527 -5.11 -7.50 9.36
C LEU A 527 -6.57 -7.85 9.06
N TRP A 528 -6.84 -9.10 8.70
CA TRP A 528 -8.20 -9.57 8.46
C TRP A 528 -9.07 -9.55 9.72
N LYS A 529 -8.53 -9.97 10.88
CA LYS A 529 -9.24 -9.92 12.17
C LYS A 529 -9.61 -8.48 12.54
N ALA A 530 -8.70 -7.53 12.33
CA ALA A 530 -8.98 -6.11 12.56
C ALA A 530 -10.06 -5.56 11.63
N LEU A 531 -9.96 -5.81 10.31
CA LEU A 531 -10.96 -5.41 9.32
C LEU A 531 -12.36 -5.93 9.70
N ILE A 532 -12.48 -7.25 9.88
CA ILE A 532 -13.76 -7.90 10.19
C ILE A 532 -14.29 -7.42 11.53
N GLY A 533 -13.42 -7.29 12.53
CA GLY A 533 -13.83 -6.83 13.85
C GLY A 533 -14.43 -5.43 13.81
N ASN A 534 -13.80 -4.51 13.10
CA ASN A 534 -14.30 -3.15 12.90
C ASN A 534 -15.64 -3.14 12.16
N LEU A 535 -15.84 -4.02 11.19
CA LEU A 535 -17.12 -4.12 10.47
C LEU A 535 -18.26 -4.69 11.33
N LEU A 536 -17.96 -5.64 12.21
CA LEU A 536 -18.96 -6.25 13.09
C LEU A 536 -19.37 -5.31 14.24
N LEU A 537 -18.47 -4.45 14.70
CA LEU A 537 -18.71 -3.53 15.83
C LEU A 537 -19.35 -2.18 15.42
N ALA A 538 -19.42 -1.85 14.12
CA ALA A 538 -19.96 -0.57 13.66
C ALA A 538 -21.49 -0.43 13.95
N PRO A 539 -21.93 0.60 14.71
CA PRO A 539 -23.34 0.78 15.08
C PRO A 539 -24.20 1.26 13.91
N ASN A 540 -25.39 0.65 13.77
CA ASN A 540 -26.51 0.98 12.87
C ASN A 540 -26.17 1.52 11.46
N ARG A 541 -26.25 0.59 10.49
CA ARG A 541 -26.04 0.80 9.06
C ARG A 541 -27.18 1.62 8.41
N THR A 542 -27.05 2.94 8.40
CA THR A 542 -27.82 3.78 7.48
C THR A 542 -27.17 3.73 6.10
N LYS A 543 -27.61 2.79 5.24
CA LYS A 543 -27.37 2.95 3.80
C LYS A 543 -28.13 4.22 3.38
N THR A 544 -27.38 5.25 2.98
CA THR A 544 -27.93 6.44 2.32
C THR A 544 -28.91 6.00 1.23
N SER A 545 -30.13 6.53 1.29
CA SER A 545 -31.20 6.26 0.34
C SER A 545 -30.74 6.47 -1.10
N LEU A 546 -31.25 5.65 -2.03
CA LEU A 546 -31.05 5.80 -3.47
C LEU A 546 -31.19 7.28 -3.90
N PRO A 547 -30.15 7.92 -4.47
CA PRO A 547 -30.41 9.06 -5.33
C PRO A 547 -31.10 8.53 -6.59
N ALA A 548 -32.18 9.21 -6.99
CA ALA A 548 -32.93 8.86 -8.19
C ALA A 548 -32.01 8.85 -9.43
N THR A 549 -32.08 7.74 -10.18
CA THR A 549 -31.65 7.52 -11.58
C THR A 549 -30.38 8.23 -12.10
N PRO A 550 -29.37 7.51 -12.62
CA PRO A 550 -28.22 8.13 -13.24
C PRO A 550 -28.61 8.95 -14.49
N ASN A 551 -28.14 10.20 -14.53
CA ASN A 551 -28.26 11.10 -15.66
C ASN A 551 -27.43 10.54 -16.85
N PRO A 552 -28.02 10.29 -18.03
CA PRO A 552 -27.36 9.56 -19.12
C PRO A 552 -26.32 10.38 -19.94
N VAL A 553 -25.71 11.41 -19.36
CA VAL A 553 -24.82 12.34 -20.09
C VAL A 553 -23.40 12.27 -19.52
N ALA A 554 -22.71 11.16 -19.72
CA ALA A 554 -21.25 11.07 -19.52
C ALA A 554 -20.57 9.91 -20.29
N LEU A 555 -21.18 9.40 -21.36
CA LEU A 555 -20.47 8.54 -22.32
C LEU A 555 -20.25 9.37 -23.59
N GLY A 556 -19.18 10.16 -23.58
CA GLY A 556 -18.65 10.81 -24.77
C GLY A 556 -18.04 9.76 -25.68
N LEU A 557 -18.86 9.19 -26.56
CA LEU A 557 -18.42 8.48 -27.76
C LEU A 557 -18.67 9.42 -28.95
N THR A 558 -17.58 9.91 -29.53
CA THR A 558 -17.49 10.21 -30.96
C THR A 558 -16.33 9.44 -31.52
#